data_AF-A0A821R834-F1
#
_entry.id   AF-A0A821R834-F1
#
_cell.length_a   1.000
_cell.length_b   1.000
_cell.length_c   1.000
_cell.angle_alpha   90.00
_cell.angle_beta   90.00
_cell.angle_gamma   90.00
#
_symmetry.space_group_name_H-M   'P 1'
#
loop_
_entity.id
_entity.type
_entity.pdbx_description
1 polymer ?
#
loop_
_entity_poly.entity_id
_entity_poly.type
_entity_poly.pdbx_seq_one_letter_code
_entity_poly.pdbx_strand_id
1 'polypeptide(L)'
;GYFNLDPMNPDGCTKCFCYGHASTCQSAPNYFFNPIRSSFTQGADGWRAVNQTGHEALVYSDTGSYIYVQSLPGQDLTFEASRKGLY
;
A
#
# COMPACT_ATOMS: atom_id res chain seq x y z
N GLY A 1 18.01 7.55 -18.80
CA GLY A 1 18.86 7.90 -17.65
C GLY A 1 18.92 6.74 -16.68
N TYR A 2 19.89 6.74 -15.77
CA TYR A 2 20.01 5.80 -14.65
C TYR A 2 20.17 6.59 -13.36
N PHE A 3 19.72 6.04 -12.25
CA PHE A 3 19.79 6.64 -10.91
C PHE A 3 20.15 5.55 -9.88
N ASN A 4 20.38 5.93 -8.63
CA ASN A 4 20.62 5.02 -7.51
C ASN A 4 21.74 3.98 -7.76
N LEU A 5 23.01 4.42 -7.65
CA LEU A 5 24.15 3.50 -7.65
C LEU A 5 24.12 2.65 -6.37
N ASP A 6 23.86 1.36 -6.52
CA ASP A 6 23.69 0.40 -5.42
C ASP A 6 24.68 -0.77 -5.57
N PRO A 7 25.59 -0.99 -4.62
CA PRO A 7 26.52 -2.14 -4.64
C PRO A 7 25.84 -3.52 -4.70
N MET A 8 24.57 -3.61 -4.30
CA MET A 8 23.78 -4.85 -4.36
C MET A 8 23.08 -5.03 -5.72
N ASN A 9 23.03 -3.98 -6.54
CA ASN A 9 22.54 -4.05 -7.91
C ASN A 9 23.70 -4.47 -8.83
N PRO A 10 23.66 -5.65 -9.48
CA PRO A 10 24.74 -6.09 -10.37
C PRO A 10 24.97 -5.17 -11.57
N ASP A 11 23.94 -4.41 -11.99
CA ASP A 11 24.04 -3.38 -13.04
C ASP A 11 24.58 -2.04 -12.51
N GLY A 12 24.87 -1.94 -11.21
CA GLY A 12 25.29 -0.74 -10.51
C GLY A 12 24.14 0.26 -10.33
N CYS A 13 23.65 0.84 -11.42
CA CYS A 13 22.60 1.86 -11.39
C CYS A 13 21.24 1.33 -11.88
N THR A 14 20.15 1.78 -11.27
CA THR A 14 18.79 1.48 -11.69
C THR A 14 18.36 2.34 -12.88
N LYS A 15 17.76 1.75 -13.92
CA LYS A 15 17.24 2.50 -15.08
C LYS A 15 16.04 3.36 -14.69
N CYS A 16 15.98 4.60 -15.16
CA CYS A 16 14.81 5.46 -14.99
C CYS A 16 13.58 4.87 -15.67
N PHE A 17 12.48 4.70 -14.94
CA PHE A 17 11.19 4.26 -15.49
C PHE A 17 10.21 5.43 -15.56
N CYS A 18 10.38 6.27 -16.58
CA CYS A 18 9.58 7.50 -16.75
C CYS A 18 8.42 7.35 -17.75
N TYR A 19 8.03 6.13 -18.12
CA TYR A 19 6.97 5.84 -19.11
C TYR A 19 7.07 6.65 -20.43
N GLY A 20 8.29 6.98 -20.87
CA GLY A 20 8.51 7.78 -22.09
C GLY A 20 8.37 9.29 -21.91
N HIS A 21 8.06 9.79 -20.71
CA HIS A 21 7.91 11.22 -20.44
C HIS A 21 9.22 11.96 -20.17
N ALA A 22 10.28 11.25 -19.74
CA ALA A 22 11.58 11.85 -19.46
C ALA A 22 12.74 10.90 -19.78
N SER A 23 13.86 11.47 -20.20
CA SER A 23 15.11 10.75 -20.47
C SER A 23 16.12 10.83 -19.30
N THR A 24 15.90 11.71 -18.34
CA THR A 24 16.75 11.94 -17.16
C THR A 24 15.93 11.85 -15.87
N CYS A 25 16.47 11.22 -14.83
CA CYS A 25 15.87 11.18 -13.50
C CYS A 25 16.98 11.20 -12.42
N GLN A 26 16.60 11.48 -11.18
CA GLN A 26 17.49 11.42 -10.02
C GLN A 26 16.80 10.71 -8.86
N SER A 27 17.58 10.11 -7.95
CA SER A 27 17.06 9.56 -6.71
C SER A 27 16.38 10.67 -5.89
N ALA A 28 15.25 10.37 -5.27
CA ALA A 28 14.61 11.24 -4.28
C ALA A 28 15.09 10.82 -2.88
N PRO A 29 16.14 11.46 -2.33
CA PRO A 29 16.63 11.13 -0.99
C PRO A 29 15.49 11.31 0.02
N ASN A 30 15.39 10.39 0.98
CA ASN A 30 14.33 10.30 1.99
C ASN A 30 12.94 9.91 1.47
N TYR A 31 12.79 9.59 0.18
CA TYR A 31 11.58 8.93 -0.32
C TYR A 31 11.81 7.41 -0.31
N PHE A 32 11.07 6.70 0.51
CA PHE A 32 11.14 5.24 0.60
C PHE A 32 9.75 4.63 0.49
N PHE A 33 9.68 3.47 -0.16
CA PHE A 33 8.47 2.68 -0.24
C PHE A 33 8.20 2.05 1.14
N ASN A 34 7.07 2.39 1.75
CA ASN A 34 6.63 1.79 3.01
C ASN A 34 5.35 0.97 2.79
N PRO A 35 5.45 -0.36 2.61
CA PRO A 35 4.28 -1.19 2.42
C PRO A 35 3.50 -1.32 3.73
N ILE A 36 2.20 -1.05 3.69
CA ILE A 36 1.31 -1.42 4.80
C ILE A 36 1.03 -2.92 4.69
N ARG A 37 1.40 -3.68 5.73
CA ARG A 37 1.22 -5.14 5.80
C ARG A 37 0.42 -5.52 7.04
N SER A 38 -0.46 -6.50 6.88
CA SER A 38 -1.25 -7.10 7.96
C SER A 38 -1.37 -8.60 7.72
N SER A 39 -1.20 -9.39 8.77
CA SER A 39 -1.36 -10.84 8.70
C SER A 39 -2.82 -11.27 8.86
N PHE A 40 -3.69 -10.40 9.38
CA PHE A 40 -5.11 -10.68 9.68
C PHE A 40 -5.35 -11.94 10.54
N THR A 41 -4.31 -12.43 11.22
CA THR A 41 -4.39 -13.59 12.13
C THR A 41 -5.10 -13.25 13.44
N GLN A 42 -5.19 -11.96 13.77
CA GLN A 42 -5.87 -11.43 14.96
C GLN A 42 -6.94 -10.42 14.54
N GLY A 43 -7.84 -10.88 13.67
CA GLY A 43 -8.95 -10.09 13.18
C GLY A 43 -8.54 -9.02 12.17
N ALA A 44 -9.19 -7.86 12.23
CA ALA A 44 -9.03 -6.81 11.22
C ALA A 44 -7.68 -6.06 11.28
N ASP A 45 -6.86 -6.25 12.31
CA ASP A 45 -5.57 -5.56 12.47
C ASP A 45 -5.68 -4.01 12.34
N GLY A 46 -6.79 -3.47 12.83
CA GLY A 46 -7.12 -2.05 12.78
C GLY A 46 -7.54 -1.53 11.40
N TRP A 47 -7.71 -2.39 10.40
CA TRP A 47 -8.34 -2.02 9.14
C TRP A 47 -9.80 -1.70 9.35
N ARG A 48 -10.27 -0.66 8.68
CA ARG A 48 -11.64 -0.16 8.73
C ARG A 48 -12.22 -0.23 7.33
N ALA A 49 -13.54 -0.29 7.25
CA ALA A 49 -14.24 -0.17 5.98
C ALA A 49 -15.11 1.07 6.03
N VAL A 50 -14.96 1.95 5.06
CA VAL A 50 -15.68 3.22 5.01
C VAL A 50 -16.34 3.40 3.67
N ASN A 51 -17.48 4.07 3.66
CA ASN A 51 -18.09 4.54 2.42
C ASN A 51 -17.47 5.89 1.97
N GLN A 52 -17.95 6.41 0.85
CA GLN A 52 -17.50 7.70 0.31
C GLN A 52 -17.77 8.90 1.24
N THR A 53 -18.72 8.78 2.18
CA THR A 53 -19.03 9.83 3.16
C THR A 53 -18.27 9.66 4.48
N GLY A 54 -17.35 8.70 4.57
CA GLY A 54 -16.59 8.38 5.78
C GLY A 54 -17.37 7.60 6.84
N HIS A 55 -18.58 7.13 6.53
CA HIS A 55 -19.35 6.29 7.43
C HIS A 55 -18.80 4.87 7.42
N GLU A 56 -18.63 4.30 8.61
CA GLU A 56 -18.04 2.98 8.77
C GLU A 56 -19.01 1.85 8.47
N ALA A 57 -18.46 0.75 7.96
CA ALA A 57 -19.11 -0.54 7.83
C ALA A 57 -18.41 -1.58 8.70
N LEU A 58 -19.14 -2.63 9.06
CA LEU A 58 -18.58 -3.74 9.82
C LEU A 58 -17.55 -4.50 8.97
N VAL A 59 -16.38 -4.71 9.56
CA VAL A 59 -15.33 -5.57 9.02
C VAL A 59 -15.43 -6.93 9.70
N TYR A 60 -15.51 -7.97 8.89
CA TYR A 60 -15.47 -9.35 9.35
C TYR A 60 -14.08 -9.93 9.11
N SER A 61 -13.70 -10.85 9.97
CA SER A 61 -12.45 -11.61 9.88
C SER A 61 -12.73 -13.04 10.25
N ASP A 62 -12.02 -13.98 9.65
CA ASP A 62 -12.08 -15.37 10.06
C ASP A 62 -10.69 -15.98 10.27
N THR A 63 -10.66 -17.29 10.53
CA THR A 63 -9.43 -18.02 10.81
C THR A 63 -8.51 -18.14 9.59
N GLY A 64 -8.97 -17.79 8.39
CA GLY A 64 -8.23 -17.87 7.13
C GLY A 64 -7.25 -16.71 6.89
N SER A 65 -7.07 -15.81 7.85
CA SER A 65 -6.17 -14.64 7.70
C SER A 65 -6.61 -13.70 6.58
N TYR A 66 -7.92 -13.56 6.39
CA TYR A 66 -8.50 -12.56 5.51
C TYR A 66 -9.60 -11.78 6.22
N ILE A 67 -9.84 -10.58 5.70
CA ILE A 67 -10.91 -9.69 6.13
C ILE A 67 -11.84 -9.44 4.96
N TYR A 68 -13.12 -9.24 5.25
CA TYR A 68 -14.12 -8.97 4.23
C TYR A 68 -15.20 -8.04 4.75
N VAL A 69 -15.87 -7.37 3.81
CA VAL A 69 -16.99 -6.46 4.06
C VAL A 69 -18.13 -6.84 3.14
N GLN A 70 -19.36 -6.63 3.60
CA GLN A 70 -20.55 -6.88 2.80
C GLN A 70 -21.17 -5.54 2.41
N SER A 71 -21.18 -5.25 1.12
CA SER A 71 -21.85 -4.07 0.56
C SER A 71 -23.29 -4.38 0.15
N LEU A 72 -24.20 -3.44 0.36
CA LEU A 72 -25.53 -3.47 -0.23
C LEU A 72 -25.52 -2.92 -1.67
N PRO A 73 -26.54 -3.21 -2.51
CA PRO A 73 -26.65 -2.62 -3.84
C PRO A 73 -26.58 -1.09 -3.80
N GLY A 74 -25.67 -0.51 -4.59
CA GLY A 74 -25.42 0.94 -4.63
C GLY A 74 -24.53 1.48 -3.50
N GLN A 75 -23.95 0.62 -2.67
CA GLN A 75 -23.02 1.00 -1.62
C GLN A 75 -21.58 0.72 -2.03
N ASP A 76 -20.79 1.78 -2.14
CA ASP A 76 -19.34 1.67 -2.33
C ASP A 76 -18.64 1.66 -0.97
N LEU A 77 -17.86 0.62 -0.71
CA LEU A 77 -17.05 0.46 0.49
C LEU A 77 -15.58 0.34 0.12
N THR A 78 -14.72 1.03 0.85
CA THR A 78 -13.26 0.97 0.71
C THR A 78 -12.62 0.57 2.02
N PHE A 79 -11.57 -0.24 1.94
CA PHE A 79 -10.75 -0.57 3.08
C PHE A 79 -9.74 0.54 3.37
N GLU A 80 -9.77 1.09 4.58
CA GLU A 80 -8.75 1.98 5.11
C GLU A 80 -7.84 1.21 6.07
N ALA A 81 -6.56 1.16 5.73
CA ALA A 81 -5.57 0.52 6.59
C ALA A 81 -5.28 1.39 7.82
N SER A 82 -5.04 0.75 8.98
CA SER A 82 -4.51 1.48 10.13
C SER A 82 -3.15 2.07 9.77
N ARG A 83 -2.88 3.31 10.21
CA ARG A 83 -1.53 3.88 10.08
C ARG A 83 -0.57 3.01 10.88
N LYS A 84 0.14 2.11 10.21
CA LYS A 84 1.28 1.39 10.78
C LYS A 84 2.45 2.37 10.78
N GLY A 85 2.66 3.02 11.93
CA GLY A 85 3.80 3.93 12.15
C GLY A 85 5.13 3.17 12.03
N LEU A 86 6.16 3.90 11.59
CA LEU A 86 7.53 3.42 11.44
C LEU A 86 8.10 3.02 12.81
N TYR A 87 8.75 1.85 12.86
CA TYR A 87 10.03 1.74 13.58
C TYR A 87 11.12 1.99 12.55
#